data_AF-A0A552IJQ2-F1
#
_entry.id   AF-A0A552IJQ2-F1
#
_cell.length_a   1.000
_cell.length_b   1.000
_cell.length_c   1.000
_cell.angle_alpha   90.00
_cell.angle_beta   90.00
_cell.angle_gamma   90.00
#
_symmetry.space_group_name_H-M   'P 1'
#
loop_
_entity.id
_entity.type
_entity.pdbx_description
1 polymer ?
#
loop_
_entity_poly.entity_id
_entity_poly.type
_entity_poly.pdbx_seq_one_letter_code
_entity_poly.pdbx_strand_id
1 'polypeptide(L)'
;MFKLPTLTLITVAGLLVATAENSPAAVVNGSFETGNFSNWNTSGQASVETSSFQVTPANGSYQAVLQTCVFVGACDDNQPLTNANDLESFLSLSGNQLSNLSVVEGSAIKQTITANAGDVLSFSWNFLTDEAAADVDYNDFAFFTLNNTLYSLADTQSSFPVNPSFSHLTKETGYQNYT
;
A
#
# COMPACT_ATOMS: atom_id res chain seq x y z
N MET A 1 -28.11 2.38 77.60
CA MET A 1 -28.60 2.92 76.32
C MET A 1 -27.44 2.94 75.32
N PHE A 2 -27.66 2.22 74.22
CA PHE A 2 -26.90 1.98 72.99
C PHE A 2 -25.42 2.43 72.83
N LYS A 3 -24.54 1.42 72.75
CA LYS A 3 -23.25 1.46 72.03
C LYS A 3 -23.51 1.32 70.52
N LEU A 4 -22.95 2.18 69.68
CA LEU A 4 -22.92 1.98 68.23
C LEU A 4 -21.85 0.94 67.86
N PRO A 5 -22.09 0.01 66.92
CA PRO A 5 -21.07 -0.90 66.43
C PRO A 5 -20.20 -0.19 65.39
N THR A 6 -18.88 -0.39 65.50
CA THR A 6 -17.89 0.05 64.52
C THR A 6 -18.08 -0.73 63.22
N LEU A 7 -18.29 -0.04 62.11
CA LEU A 7 -18.37 -0.62 60.77
C LEU A 7 -16.94 -0.80 60.23
N THR A 8 -16.45 -2.04 60.17
CA THR A 8 -15.16 -2.35 59.55
C THR A 8 -15.35 -2.50 58.04
N LEU A 9 -14.86 -1.53 57.27
CA LEU A 9 -14.83 -1.60 55.82
C LEU A 9 -13.56 -2.36 55.39
N ILE A 10 -13.71 -3.57 54.83
CA ILE A 10 -12.62 -4.28 54.16
C ILE A 10 -12.74 -3.95 52.67
N THR A 11 -11.99 -2.97 52.19
CA THR A 11 -11.79 -2.76 50.75
C THR A 11 -10.66 -3.66 50.28
N VAL A 12 -11.00 -4.72 49.54
CA VAL A 12 -10.04 -5.46 48.71
C VAL A 12 -9.86 -4.65 47.43
N ALA A 13 -8.77 -3.90 47.33
CA ALA A 13 -8.34 -3.31 46.06
C ALA A 13 -7.57 -4.36 45.26
N GLY A 14 -8.24 -5.04 44.35
CA GLY A 14 -7.58 -5.89 43.35
C GLY A 14 -6.92 -5.01 42.30
N LEU A 15 -5.59 -4.91 42.33
CA LEU A 15 -4.80 -4.28 41.28
C LEU A 15 -4.81 -5.20 40.05
N LEU A 16 -5.71 -4.94 39.10
CA LEU A 16 -5.62 -5.49 37.76
C LEU A 16 -4.47 -4.76 37.06
N VAL A 17 -3.30 -5.40 37.00
CA VAL A 17 -2.28 -5.03 36.02
C VAL A 17 -2.83 -5.49 34.68
N ALA A 18 -3.50 -4.57 33.98
CA ALA A 18 -3.71 -4.75 32.54
C ALA A 18 -2.31 -4.72 31.91
N THR A 19 -1.83 -5.87 31.44
CA THR A 19 -0.80 -5.86 30.41
C THR A 19 -1.39 -5.04 29.28
N ALA A 20 -0.74 -3.94 28.93
CA ALA A 20 -1.02 -3.30 27.66
C ALA A 20 -0.68 -4.34 26.59
N GLU A 21 -1.67 -5.08 26.13
CA GLU A 21 -1.55 -5.87 24.92
C GLU A 21 -1.21 -4.85 23.85
N ASN A 22 0.04 -4.84 23.37
CA ASN A 22 0.39 -4.08 22.19
C ASN A 22 -0.60 -4.54 21.11
N SER A 23 -1.48 -3.64 20.69
CA SER A 23 -2.28 -3.84 19.49
C SER A 23 -1.30 -4.30 18.39
N PRO A 24 -1.58 -5.40 17.66
CA PRO A 24 -0.72 -5.80 16.54
C PRO A 24 -0.49 -4.57 15.67
N ALA A 25 0.79 -4.28 15.40
CA ALA A 25 1.20 -3.04 14.79
C ALA A 25 0.48 -2.89 13.44
N ALA A 26 -0.61 -2.12 13.45
CA ALA A 26 -1.35 -1.75 12.25
C ALA A 26 -0.38 -1.12 11.26
N VAL A 27 -0.70 -1.23 9.97
CA VAL A 27 0.05 -0.52 8.92
C VAL A 27 0.13 0.95 9.30
N VAL A 28 1.32 1.42 9.68
CA VAL A 28 1.50 2.78 10.16
C VAL A 28 1.44 3.70 8.95
N ASN A 29 0.64 4.77 9.03
CA ASN A 29 0.42 5.68 7.91
C ASN A 29 -0.10 4.94 6.66
N GLY A 30 -1.01 3.95 6.85
CA GLY A 30 -1.51 3.10 5.77
C GLY A 30 -2.40 3.78 4.73
N SER A 31 -2.97 4.94 5.05
CA SER A 31 -3.67 5.83 4.12
C SER A 31 -2.87 7.09 3.76
N PHE A 32 -1.58 7.16 4.13
CA PHE A 32 -0.66 8.25 3.76
C PHE A 32 -1.06 9.66 4.23
N GLU A 33 -1.94 9.77 5.23
CA GLU A 33 -2.49 11.04 5.74
C GLU A 33 -1.47 11.96 6.43
N THR A 34 -0.22 11.52 6.58
CA THR A 34 0.90 12.41 6.96
C THR A 34 1.41 13.27 5.81
N GLY A 35 0.88 13.07 4.59
CA GLY A 35 1.29 13.77 3.37
C GLY A 35 2.66 13.37 2.85
N ASN A 36 3.22 12.25 3.32
CA ASN A 36 4.50 11.68 2.89
C ASN A 36 4.59 10.19 3.25
N PHE A 37 5.72 9.57 2.89
CA PHE A 37 6.03 8.16 3.16
C PHE A 37 6.58 7.89 4.57
N SER A 38 6.17 8.64 5.60
CA SER A 38 6.57 8.34 6.97
C SER A 38 6.26 6.87 7.32
N ASN A 39 7.28 6.13 7.77
CA ASN A 39 7.24 4.68 8.07
C ASN A 39 7.11 3.74 6.85
N TRP A 40 7.26 4.27 5.64
CA TRP A 40 7.37 3.49 4.41
C TRP A 40 8.75 3.71 3.79
N ASN A 41 9.30 2.66 3.22
CA ASN A 41 10.43 2.79 2.30
C ASN A 41 9.89 2.85 0.89
N THR A 42 10.61 3.54 0.01
CA THR A 42 10.27 3.66 -1.40
C THR A 42 11.41 3.15 -2.27
N SER A 43 11.08 2.71 -3.47
CA SER A 43 12.00 2.41 -4.56
C SER A 43 11.35 2.86 -5.86
N GLY A 44 12.12 3.48 -6.75
CA GLY A 44 11.60 4.07 -7.97
C GLY A 44 10.87 5.39 -7.72
N GLN A 45 9.92 5.70 -8.61
CA GLN A 45 9.08 6.87 -8.56
C GLN A 45 7.82 6.62 -7.73
N ALA A 46 7.85 7.14 -6.51
CA ALA A 46 6.72 7.12 -5.59
C ALA A 46 6.46 8.54 -5.08
N SER A 47 5.20 8.96 -5.05
CA SER A 47 4.76 10.21 -4.45
C SER A 47 3.53 10.01 -3.56
N VAL A 48 3.26 10.99 -2.70
CA VAL A 48 2.01 11.06 -1.94
C VAL A 48 1.21 12.24 -2.46
N GLU A 49 0.07 11.93 -3.07
CA GLU A 49 -0.75 12.89 -3.79
C GLU A 49 -2.11 13.08 -3.15
N THR A 50 -2.76 14.19 -3.49
CA THR A 50 -4.17 14.43 -3.17
C THR A 50 -5.04 14.23 -4.41
N SER A 51 -6.32 14.62 -4.35
CA SER A 51 -7.19 14.70 -5.54
C SER A 51 -6.69 15.67 -6.61
N SER A 52 -5.67 16.50 -6.32
CA SER A 52 -4.94 17.28 -7.33
C SER A 52 -4.30 16.42 -8.43
N PHE A 53 -4.02 15.15 -8.16
CA PHE A 53 -3.58 14.15 -9.15
C PHE A 53 -4.71 13.70 -10.10
N GLN A 54 -5.92 14.24 -9.97
CA GLN A 54 -7.12 13.92 -10.75
C GLN A 54 -7.77 12.57 -10.40
N VAL A 55 -7.06 11.67 -9.72
CA VAL A 55 -7.65 10.49 -9.06
C VAL A 55 -8.02 10.87 -7.62
N THR A 56 -9.29 10.73 -7.23
CA THR A 56 -9.73 11.02 -5.85
C THR A 56 -9.32 9.90 -4.91
N PRO A 57 -8.57 10.15 -3.81
CA PRO A 57 -8.18 9.10 -2.87
C PRO A 57 -9.34 8.25 -2.35
N ALA A 58 -9.14 6.93 -2.26
CA ALA A 58 -10.14 6.00 -1.71
C ALA A 58 -10.43 6.22 -0.22
N ASN A 59 -9.48 6.81 0.51
CA ASN A 59 -9.61 7.16 1.93
C ASN A 59 -8.95 8.51 2.18
N GLY A 60 -9.55 9.32 3.05
CA GLY A 60 -8.93 10.56 3.51
C GLY A 60 -8.64 11.57 2.39
N SER A 61 -7.50 12.24 2.50
CA SER A 61 -7.07 13.30 1.57
C SER A 61 -5.86 12.92 0.74
N TYR A 62 -5.18 11.83 1.08
CA TYR A 62 -3.90 11.44 0.48
C TYR A 62 -3.94 10.01 -0.07
N GLN A 63 -3.09 9.74 -1.06
CA GLN A 63 -2.86 8.41 -1.63
C GLN A 63 -1.39 8.27 -2.04
N ALA A 64 -0.87 7.04 -2.03
CA ALA A 64 0.38 6.75 -2.69
C ALA A 64 0.16 6.60 -4.20
N VAL A 65 1.04 7.20 -4.99
CA VAL A 65 1.11 7.05 -6.44
C VAL A 65 2.46 6.44 -6.77
N LEU A 66 2.44 5.32 -7.50
CA LEU A 66 3.63 4.61 -7.98
C LEU A 66 3.60 4.66 -9.51
N GLN A 67 4.70 5.08 -10.14
CA GLN A 67 4.74 5.33 -11.58
C GLN A 67 5.91 4.61 -12.24
N THR A 68 5.71 4.20 -13.49
CA THR A 68 6.75 3.93 -14.49
C THR A 68 6.76 5.13 -15.45
N CYS A 69 7.93 5.59 -15.86
CA CYS A 69 8.09 6.97 -16.35
C CYS A 69 8.54 6.95 -17.79
N VAL A 70 7.59 7.11 -18.71
CA VAL A 70 7.86 7.27 -20.15
C VAL A 70 7.42 8.65 -20.67
N PHE A 71 6.71 9.46 -19.85
CA PHE A 71 6.20 10.77 -20.26
C PHE A 71 6.88 11.92 -19.53
N VAL A 72 7.66 12.72 -20.27
CA VAL A 72 8.18 14.01 -19.80
C VAL A 72 7.02 14.89 -19.32
N GLY A 73 7.02 15.21 -18.03
CA GLY A 73 6.02 16.07 -17.39
C GLY A 73 4.85 15.35 -16.70
N ALA A 74 4.75 14.02 -16.78
CA ALA A 74 3.81 13.22 -15.98
C ALA A 74 4.45 12.60 -14.71
N CYS A 75 5.78 12.63 -14.66
CA CYS A 75 6.61 12.16 -13.56
C CYS A 75 7.72 13.18 -13.27
N ASP A 76 8.32 13.08 -12.07
CA ASP A 76 9.56 13.81 -11.76
C ASP A 76 10.72 13.12 -12.48
N ASP A 77 11.14 13.67 -13.63
CA ASP A 77 12.29 13.19 -14.42
C ASP A 77 13.60 13.11 -13.60
N ASN A 78 13.65 13.72 -12.40
CA ASN A 78 14.80 13.64 -11.49
C ASN A 78 14.77 12.43 -10.55
N GLN A 79 13.68 11.66 -10.50
CA GLN A 79 13.60 10.42 -9.71
C GLN A 79 13.93 9.21 -10.58
N PRO A 80 14.95 8.40 -10.22
CA PRO A 80 15.33 7.25 -11.01
C PRO A 80 14.26 6.17 -10.92
N LEU A 81 14.03 5.48 -12.05
CA LEU A 81 13.27 4.24 -12.10
C LEU A 81 14.10 3.09 -11.58
N THR A 82 13.45 2.05 -11.06
CA THR A 82 14.11 0.86 -10.54
C THR A 82 13.92 -0.31 -11.51
N ASN A 83 15.01 -0.97 -11.90
CA ASN A 83 14.93 -2.18 -12.74
C ASN A 83 14.41 -3.39 -11.95
N ALA A 84 14.08 -4.48 -12.65
CA ALA A 84 13.55 -5.70 -12.05
C ALA A 84 14.40 -6.25 -10.89
N ASN A 85 15.72 -6.35 -11.06
CA ASN A 85 16.60 -6.93 -10.04
C ASN A 85 16.65 -6.08 -8.76
N ASP A 86 16.68 -4.77 -8.92
CA ASP A 86 16.69 -3.85 -7.79
C ASP A 86 15.34 -3.82 -7.06
N LEU A 87 14.22 -3.96 -7.79
CA LEU A 87 12.89 -4.14 -7.19
C LEU A 87 12.77 -5.47 -6.45
N GLU A 88 13.28 -6.57 -7.02
CA GLU A 88 13.32 -7.87 -6.36
C GLU A 88 14.11 -7.80 -5.04
N SER A 89 15.28 -7.15 -5.07
CA SER A 89 16.07 -6.92 -3.87
C SER A 89 15.30 -6.07 -2.83
N PHE A 90 14.71 -4.97 -3.27
CA PHE A 90 13.92 -4.08 -2.42
C PHE A 90 12.72 -4.79 -1.78
N LEU A 91 12.00 -5.62 -2.52
CA LEU A 91 10.83 -6.38 -2.05
C LEU A 91 11.21 -7.70 -1.36
N SER A 92 12.51 -8.01 -1.33
CA SER A 92 13.03 -9.27 -0.80
C SER A 92 12.42 -10.50 -1.48
N LEU A 93 12.15 -10.38 -2.78
CA LEU A 93 11.67 -11.48 -3.62
C LEU A 93 12.82 -12.46 -3.90
N SER A 94 12.46 -13.70 -4.25
CA SER A 94 13.47 -14.59 -4.82
C SER A 94 13.87 -14.06 -6.21
N GLY A 95 15.16 -14.13 -6.53
CA GLY A 95 15.67 -13.59 -7.79
C GLY A 95 14.94 -14.15 -9.02
N ASN A 96 14.79 -13.30 -10.03
CA ASN A 96 14.11 -13.52 -11.30
C ASN A 96 12.57 -13.57 -11.27
N GLN A 97 11.89 -13.31 -10.15
CA GLN A 97 10.43 -13.26 -10.15
C GLN A 97 9.85 -12.13 -11.02
N LEU A 98 10.45 -10.95 -11.00
CA LEU A 98 10.09 -9.81 -11.86
C LEU A 98 10.86 -9.85 -13.17
N SER A 99 12.12 -10.29 -13.15
CA SER A 99 12.94 -10.38 -14.37
C SER A 99 12.37 -11.40 -15.37
N ASN A 100 11.75 -12.49 -14.90
CA ASN A 100 11.05 -13.46 -15.77
C ASN A 100 9.72 -12.93 -16.33
N LEU A 101 9.20 -11.83 -15.79
CA LEU A 101 8.04 -11.11 -16.32
C LEU A 101 8.45 -9.96 -17.25
N SER A 102 9.73 -9.91 -17.64
CA SER A 102 10.28 -8.87 -18.52
C SER A 102 10.09 -7.44 -17.98
N VAL A 103 10.05 -7.28 -16.65
CA VAL A 103 10.00 -5.94 -16.04
C VAL A 103 11.23 -5.14 -16.46
N VAL A 104 11.00 -4.03 -17.16
CA VAL A 104 12.05 -3.09 -17.56
C VAL A 104 12.30 -2.10 -16.42
N GLU A 105 11.22 -1.54 -15.89
CA GLU A 105 11.21 -0.50 -14.87
C GLU A 105 9.98 -0.64 -13.97
N GLY A 106 10.07 -0.10 -12.76
CA GLY A 106 8.96 -0.09 -11.81
C GLY A 106 9.27 0.71 -10.55
N SER A 107 8.25 0.79 -9.72
CA SER A 107 8.26 1.52 -8.46
C SER A 107 7.52 0.73 -7.39
N ALA A 108 7.95 0.84 -6.14
CA ALA A 108 7.39 0.10 -5.03
C ALA A 108 7.49 0.87 -3.72
N ILE A 109 6.55 0.61 -2.82
CA ILE A 109 6.61 1.02 -1.42
C ILE A 109 6.56 -0.21 -0.51
N LYS A 110 7.24 -0.13 0.64
CA LYS A 110 7.34 -1.26 1.56
C LYS A 110 7.35 -0.82 3.02
N GLN A 111 6.57 -1.52 3.83
CA GLN A 111 6.64 -1.51 5.28
C GLN A 111 6.71 -2.95 5.79
N THR A 112 7.51 -3.18 6.84
CA THR A 112 7.49 -4.44 7.59
C THR A 112 6.54 -4.30 8.75
N ILE A 113 5.54 -5.17 8.84
CA ILE A 113 4.56 -5.20 9.93
C ILE A 113 4.68 -6.50 10.73
N THR A 114 4.14 -6.50 11.94
CA THR A 114 3.94 -7.73 12.73
C THR A 114 2.44 -8.05 12.74
N ALA A 115 2.09 -9.20 12.20
CA ALA A 115 0.72 -9.72 12.16
C ALA A 115 0.64 -11.06 12.90
N ASN A 116 -0.50 -11.30 13.54
CA ASN A 116 -0.82 -12.59 14.14
C ASN A 116 -1.48 -13.51 13.10
N ALA A 117 -1.43 -14.82 13.36
CA ALA A 117 -2.20 -15.77 12.56
C ALA A 117 -3.70 -15.45 12.66
N GLY A 118 -4.33 -15.26 11.51
CA GLY A 118 -5.75 -14.88 11.41
C GLY A 118 -6.00 -13.38 11.19
N ASP A 119 -4.95 -12.54 11.27
CA ASP A 119 -5.06 -11.14 10.84
C ASP A 119 -5.28 -11.08 9.32
N VAL A 120 -6.03 -10.07 8.88
CA VAL A 120 -6.36 -9.85 7.48
C VAL A 120 -5.72 -8.55 7.00
N LEU A 121 -4.98 -8.62 5.89
CA LEU A 121 -4.45 -7.44 5.22
C LEU A 121 -5.44 -7.02 4.11
N SER A 122 -5.97 -5.81 4.22
CA SER A 122 -6.84 -5.24 3.20
C SER A 122 -6.36 -3.88 2.75
N PHE A 123 -6.47 -3.61 1.45
CA PHE A 123 -6.13 -2.32 0.87
C PHE A 123 -6.94 -2.08 -0.41
N SER A 124 -7.14 -0.80 -0.72
CA SER A 124 -7.70 -0.37 -1.99
C SER A 124 -6.57 -0.06 -2.97
N TRP A 125 -6.75 -0.41 -4.23
CA TRP A 125 -5.78 -0.18 -5.31
C TRP A 125 -6.50 0.25 -6.58
N ASN A 126 -5.82 1.00 -7.44
CA ASN A 126 -6.34 1.44 -8.73
C ASN A 126 -5.20 1.38 -9.75
N PHE A 127 -5.37 0.63 -10.83
CA PHE A 127 -4.36 0.48 -11.86
C PHE A 127 -4.73 1.35 -13.06
N LEU A 128 -3.77 2.17 -13.50
CA LEU A 128 -3.89 3.04 -14.65
C LEU A 128 -2.74 2.75 -15.61
N THR A 129 -3.05 2.75 -16.90
CA THR A 129 -2.06 2.59 -17.99
C THR A 129 -2.64 3.22 -19.26
N ASP A 130 -1.80 3.55 -20.23
CA ASP A 130 -2.20 3.87 -21.58
C ASP A 130 -1.80 2.79 -22.60
N GLU A 131 -1.19 1.71 -22.11
CA GLU A 131 -0.73 0.61 -22.93
C GLU A 131 -1.90 -0.20 -23.48
N ALA A 132 -1.83 -0.56 -24.76
CA ALA A 132 -2.87 -1.33 -25.43
C ALA A 132 -2.84 -2.81 -25.02
N ALA A 133 -4.02 -3.41 -24.88
CA ALA A 133 -4.19 -4.85 -24.56
C ALA A 133 -3.61 -5.78 -25.66
N ALA A 134 -3.49 -5.26 -26.88
CA ALA A 134 -2.97 -6.00 -28.01
C ALA A 134 -1.45 -5.92 -28.12
N ASP A 135 -0.78 -5.13 -27.28
CA ASP A 135 0.68 -5.18 -27.17
C ASP A 135 1.07 -6.54 -26.57
N VAL A 136 1.97 -7.25 -27.25
CA VAL A 136 2.45 -8.57 -26.84
C VAL A 136 3.90 -8.52 -26.37
N ASP A 137 4.58 -7.41 -26.63
CA ASP A 137 5.98 -7.20 -26.29
C ASP A 137 6.11 -6.48 -24.95
N TYR A 138 5.09 -5.70 -24.58
CA TYR A 138 4.98 -5.01 -23.31
C TYR A 138 3.71 -5.45 -22.57
N ASN A 139 3.74 -5.31 -21.25
CA ASN A 139 2.58 -5.52 -20.40
C ASN A 139 2.79 -4.75 -19.11
N ASP A 140 2.25 -3.55 -19.01
CA ASP A 140 2.12 -2.83 -17.75
C ASP A 140 1.27 -3.65 -16.79
N PHE A 141 1.73 -3.78 -15.54
CA PHE A 141 0.99 -4.50 -14.52
C PHE A 141 1.20 -3.93 -13.12
N ALA A 142 0.19 -4.14 -12.29
CA ALA A 142 0.21 -3.86 -10.86
C ALA A 142 0.27 -5.17 -10.07
N PHE A 143 1.04 -5.16 -9.00
CA PHE A 143 1.19 -6.30 -8.10
C PHE A 143 1.43 -5.82 -6.67
N PHE A 144 1.34 -6.73 -5.71
CA PHE A 144 1.85 -6.51 -4.37
C PHE A 144 2.62 -7.73 -3.89
N THR A 145 3.34 -7.57 -2.78
CA THR A 145 4.06 -8.67 -2.15
C THR A 145 3.69 -8.81 -0.69
N LEU A 146 3.47 -10.04 -0.24
CA LEU A 146 3.29 -10.37 1.16
C LEU A 146 4.17 -11.56 1.51
N ASN A 147 5.00 -11.43 2.55
CA ASN A 147 5.93 -12.48 2.98
C ASN A 147 6.75 -13.06 1.81
N ASN A 148 7.37 -12.18 1.02
CA ASN A 148 8.20 -12.52 -0.15
C ASN A 148 7.47 -13.25 -1.29
N THR A 149 6.13 -13.31 -1.23
CA THR A 149 5.29 -13.88 -2.28
C THR A 149 4.68 -12.76 -3.10
N LEU A 150 4.78 -12.86 -4.43
CA LEU A 150 4.21 -11.91 -5.38
C LEU A 150 2.77 -12.30 -5.73
N TYR A 151 1.88 -11.32 -5.75
CA TYR A 151 0.48 -11.45 -6.11
C TYR A 151 0.13 -10.42 -7.19
N SER A 152 -0.41 -10.88 -8.32
CA SER A 152 -0.89 -9.98 -9.38
C SER A 152 -2.19 -9.29 -8.96
N LEU A 153 -2.34 -8.01 -9.35
CA LEU A 153 -3.55 -7.22 -9.13
C LEU A 153 -4.28 -6.95 -10.46
N ALA A 154 -3.56 -6.39 -11.43
CA ALA A 154 -4.08 -6.06 -12.75
C ALA A 154 -2.94 -5.96 -13.77
N ASP A 155 -3.29 -6.02 -15.04
CA ASP A 155 -2.40 -5.87 -16.19
C ASP A 155 -3.15 -5.25 -17.39
N THR A 156 -2.48 -5.09 -18.53
CA THR A 156 -3.08 -4.50 -19.74
C THR A 156 -4.30 -5.24 -20.29
N GLN A 157 -4.51 -6.50 -19.87
CA GLN A 157 -5.63 -7.38 -20.26
C GLN A 157 -6.79 -7.37 -19.27
N SER A 158 -6.66 -6.59 -18.19
CA SER A 158 -7.70 -6.43 -17.19
C SER A 158 -8.94 -5.71 -17.74
N SER A 159 -10.03 -5.73 -16.97
CA SER A 159 -11.23 -4.95 -17.29
C SER A 159 -11.05 -3.49 -16.86
N PHE A 160 -11.33 -2.55 -17.76
CA PHE A 160 -11.27 -1.11 -17.52
C PHE A 160 -12.68 -0.50 -17.64
N PRO A 161 -13.51 -0.59 -16.60
CA PRO A 161 -14.93 -0.26 -16.68
C PRO A 161 -15.22 1.25 -16.60
N VAL A 162 -14.21 2.06 -16.28
CA VAL A 162 -14.37 3.50 -16.09
C VAL A 162 -13.62 4.28 -17.16
N ASN A 163 -14.11 5.49 -17.45
CA ASN A 163 -13.28 6.47 -18.15
C ASN A 163 -12.16 6.89 -17.20
N PRO A 164 -10.91 6.97 -17.68
CA PRO A 164 -9.77 7.34 -16.84
C PRO A 164 -9.96 8.73 -16.25
N SER A 165 -9.78 8.83 -14.93
CA SER A 165 -9.81 10.04 -14.13
C SER A 165 -8.54 10.86 -14.35
N PHE A 166 -7.40 10.18 -14.52
CA PHE A 166 -6.13 10.82 -14.85
C PHE A 166 -6.03 11.02 -16.37
N SER A 167 -6.14 12.27 -16.81
CA SER A 167 -6.25 12.64 -18.23
C SER A 167 -5.07 12.26 -19.12
N HIS A 168 -3.93 11.88 -18.54
CA HIS A 168 -2.74 11.46 -19.28
C HIS A 168 -2.75 9.96 -19.64
N LEU A 169 -3.66 9.17 -19.06
CA LEU A 169 -3.75 7.73 -19.32
C LEU A 169 -5.11 7.39 -19.94
N THR A 170 -5.18 6.27 -20.66
CA THR A 170 -6.37 5.90 -21.45
C THR A 170 -7.20 4.80 -20.80
N LYS A 171 -6.66 4.12 -19.79
CA LYS A 171 -7.30 3.00 -19.09
C LYS A 171 -7.15 3.16 -17.58
N GLU A 172 -8.20 2.79 -16.86
CA GLU A 172 -8.25 2.79 -15.40
C GLU A 172 -9.21 1.70 -14.90
N THR A 173 -8.80 0.95 -13.87
CA THR A 173 -9.65 -0.11 -13.28
C THR A 173 -10.75 0.44 -12.38
N GLY A 174 -10.60 1.69 -11.93
CA GLY A 174 -11.24 2.21 -10.74
C GLY A 174 -10.67 1.55 -9.49
N TYR A 175 -11.02 2.07 -8.30
CA TYR A 175 -10.60 1.42 -7.06
C TYR A 175 -11.22 0.03 -6.92
N GLN A 176 -10.34 -0.94 -6.72
CA GLN A 176 -10.62 -2.31 -6.35
C GLN A 176 -10.12 -2.54 -4.92
N ASN A 177 -10.60 -3.60 -4.27
CA ASN A 177 -10.16 -3.99 -2.93
C ASN A 177 -9.49 -5.36 -2.97
N TYR A 178 -8.40 -5.50 -2.23
CA TYR A 178 -7.81 -6.79 -1.85
C TYR A 178 -8.15 -7.09 -0.39
N THR A 179 -8.40 -8.35 -0.05
CA THR A 179 -8.67 -8.85 1.31
C THR A 179 -8.22 -10.29 1.45
#